data_AF-A0A1M3B7X3-F1
#
_entry.id   AF-A0A1M3B7X3-F1
#
_cell.length_a   1.000
_cell.length_b   1.000
_cell.length_c   1.000
_cell.angle_alpha   90.00
_cell.angle_beta   90.00
_cell.angle_gamma   90.00
#
_symmetry.space_group_name_H-M   'P 1'
#
loop_
_entity.id
_entity.type
_entity.pdbx_description
1 polymer ?
#
loop_
_entity_poly.entity_id
_entity_poly.type
_entity_poly.pdbx_seq_one_letter_code
_entity_poly.pdbx_strand_id
1 'polypeptide(L)'
;MQINPHDQNSFPQIYSLDKKVLILSDRLIDKDTFTSHPLFKATKEKNSVYQELLAFQNSIEFTQKYQNFLKNITKEDWYNYYESNYNELSLLSILAFFDNKIDQEELIVTHMVAYAFLEYELQKNVIGINIFTLYPKISAEYLKKAGFPLFANSDQLQPIITNIKSEEDMLLERNEFVKELSILSPIKRTVIEYTLAPFSKGIEFGDDYAYPVLEQRTYYELNWRMGYKDVAHNEATIVLLSPLLAINLGRKATNNKTIEPSAHYYMFGYSEEDAVLDDGVRMISIPSPLFESPYVHDYREGSTGFQIYFHDVYFHVILDFNNPHIPIFIKVANSLLEEAKTEVSEKRKLAMKSLAAELKDREINHYRYLNPKEAFFKGLVYKYHLIQETTPFETNDEHLMNTEATFVAWVFAKLDDNEKQQLQIATIEDVNKLLEA
;
A
#
# COMPACT_ATOMS: atom_id res chain seq x y z
N MET A 1 -25.09 40.57 24.79
CA MET A 1 -25.10 40.70 23.31
C MET A 1 -25.56 39.38 22.74
N GLN A 2 -26.67 39.37 22.02
CA GLN A 2 -27.20 38.19 21.36
C GLN A 2 -26.27 37.79 20.21
N ILE A 3 -25.82 36.54 20.21
CA ILE A 3 -25.05 35.94 19.11
C ILE A 3 -26.08 35.48 18.07
N ASN A 4 -25.94 35.98 16.84
CA ASN A 4 -26.82 35.67 15.73
C ASN A 4 -26.46 34.27 15.17
N PRO A 5 -27.41 33.34 14.90
CA PRO A 5 -27.08 31.95 14.56
C PRO A 5 -26.57 31.72 13.12
N HIS A 6 -26.28 32.77 12.36
CA HIS A 6 -25.96 32.67 10.92
C HIS A 6 -24.48 32.81 10.55
N ASP A 7 -23.57 33.00 11.52
CA ASP A 7 -22.12 33.17 11.27
C ASP A 7 -21.29 31.91 11.64
N GLN A 8 -21.64 30.73 11.13
CA GLN A 8 -20.89 29.49 11.42
C GLN A 8 -19.83 29.09 10.37
N ASN A 9 -19.48 29.96 9.40
CA ASN A 9 -18.50 29.63 8.35
C ASN A 9 -17.54 30.79 7.99
N SER A 10 -17.26 31.71 8.92
CA SER A 10 -16.31 32.79 8.67
C SER A 10 -14.90 32.39 9.12
N PHE A 11 -14.00 32.14 8.16
CA PHE A 11 -12.56 32.25 8.42
C PHE A 11 -12.29 33.63 9.03
N PRO A 12 -11.50 33.75 10.11
CA PRO A 12 -11.14 35.05 10.65
C PRO A 12 -10.39 35.85 9.58
N GLN A 13 -11.01 36.91 9.06
CA GLN A 13 -10.31 37.91 8.24
C GLN A 13 -9.39 38.73 9.16
N ILE A 14 -8.23 38.16 9.50
CA ILE A 14 -7.19 38.84 10.24
C ILE A 14 -6.14 39.30 9.22
N TYR A 15 -6.25 40.57 8.85
CA TYR A 15 -5.26 41.30 8.07
C TYR A 15 -3.98 41.53 8.90
N SER A 16 -2.85 41.23 8.26
CA SER A 16 -1.46 41.55 8.66
C SER A 16 -0.85 40.81 9.86
N LEU A 17 0.14 39.96 9.55
CA LEU A 17 1.43 39.73 10.19
C LEU A 17 2.08 38.56 9.45
N ASP A 18 3.42 38.48 9.39
CA ASP A 18 4.14 37.27 8.98
C ASP A 18 3.65 36.09 9.82
N LYS A 19 2.62 35.39 9.34
CA LYS A 19 2.05 34.25 10.04
C LYS A 19 3.05 33.12 9.89
N LYS A 20 3.70 32.77 11.00
CA LYS A 20 4.58 31.59 11.10
C LYS A 20 3.81 30.29 11.33
N VAL A 21 2.48 30.39 11.46
CA VAL A 21 1.54 29.30 11.77
C VAL A 21 0.38 29.29 10.79
N LEU A 22 -0.09 28.10 10.42
CA LEU A 22 -1.29 27.92 9.62
C LEU A 22 -2.51 28.18 10.52
N ILE A 23 -3.44 29.02 10.07
CA ILE A 23 -4.67 29.36 10.75
C ILE A 23 -5.81 28.55 10.13
N LEU A 24 -6.48 27.73 10.93
CA LEU A 24 -7.64 26.93 10.52
C LEU A 24 -8.90 27.41 11.24
N SER A 25 -10.06 26.78 11.00
CA SER A 25 -11.34 27.27 11.52
C SER A 25 -11.38 27.27 13.05
N ASP A 26 -10.75 26.28 13.69
CA ASP A 26 -10.80 26.04 15.14
C ASP A 26 -9.42 25.91 15.82
N ARG A 27 -8.32 25.94 15.04
CA ARG A 27 -6.97 25.65 15.55
C ARG A 27 -5.86 26.35 14.76
N LEU A 28 -4.66 26.29 15.33
CA LEU A 28 -3.42 26.72 14.70
C LEU A 28 -2.53 25.49 14.53
N ILE A 29 -1.91 25.35 13.36
CA ILE A 29 -0.89 24.33 13.10
C ILE A 29 0.44 25.03 12.94
N ASP A 30 1.37 24.78 13.85
CA ASP A 30 2.75 25.23 13.71
C ASP A 30 3.60 24.24 12.90
N LYS A 31 4.84 24.64 12.63
CA LYS A 31 5.78 23.87 11.82
C LYS A 31 6.09 22.53 12.46
N ASP A 32 6.28 22.49 13.77
CA ASP A 32 6.66 21.27 14.49
C ASP A 32 5.52 20.26 14.48
N THR A 33 4.28 20.73 14.64
CA THR A 33 3.06 19.91 14.51
C THR A 33 2.93 19.31 13.12
N PHE A 34 3.15 20.11 12.06
CA PHE A 34 3.10 19.60 10.68
C PHE A 34 4.23 18.59 10.41
N THR A 35 5.47 18.95 10.74
CA THR A 35 6.66 18.17 10.40
C THR A 35 6.84 16.92 11.26
N SER A 36 6.14 16.80 12.39
CA SER A 36 6.09 15.57 13.21
C SER A 36 4.90 14.67 12.90
N HIS A 37 3.95 15.11 12.06
CA HIS A 37 2.78 14.31 11.71
C HIS A 37 3.18 13.00 11.00
N PRO A 38 2.59 11.84 11.34
CA PRO A 38 2.97 10.54 10.79
C PRO A 38 3.05 10.47 9.27
N LEU A 39 2.13 11.13 8.55
CA LEU A 39 2.10 11.17 7.09
C LEU A 39 3.27 11.94 6.46
N PHE A 40 3.84 12.92 7.17
CA PHE A 40 4.81 13.88 6.63
C PHE A 40 6.20 13.74 7.25
N LYS A 41 6.33 13.13 8.44
CA LYS A 41 7.55 13.19 9.26
C LYS A 41 8.81 12.68 8.55
N ALA A 42 8.68 11.72 7.65
CA ALA A 42 9.82 11.15 6.94
C ALA A 42 10.10 11.81 5.59
N THR A 43 9.25 12.72 5.11
CA THR A 43 9.47 13.36 3.81
C THR A 43 10.60 14.39 3.89
N LYS A 44 11.34 14.55 2.79
CA LYS A 44 12.44 15.53 2.71
C LYS A 44 11.87 16.95 2.57
N GLU A 45 10.71 17.08 1.94
CA GLU A 45 10.05 18.33 1.56
C GLU A 45 9.13 18.88 2.65
N LYS A 46 8.89 18.17 3.77
CA LYS A 46 7.99 18.63 4.85
C LYS A 46 8.22 20.08 5.29
N ASN A 47 9.48 20.54 5.28
CA ASN A 47 9.82 21.91 5.64
C ASN A 47 9.42 22.92 4.56
N SER A 48 9.70 22.64 3.28
CA SER A 48 9.36 23.53 2.16
C SER A 48 7.86 23.55 1.92
N VAL A 49 7.20 22.39 1.96
CA VAL A 49 5.73 22.27 1.83
C VAL A 49 5.02 23.08 2.91
N TYR A 50 5.51 23.06 4.15
CA TYR A 50 4.94 23.91 5.20
C TYR A 50 5.06 25.41 4.88
N GLN A 51 6.18 25.86 4.29
CA GLN A 51 6.32 27.26 3.86
C GLN A 51 5.38 27.59 2.69
N GLU A 52 5.20 26.66 1.74
CA GLU A 52 4.26 26.83 0.63
C GLU A 52 2.81 26.92 1.12
N LEU A 53 2.42 26.10 2.10
CA LEU A 53 1.11 26.18 2.75
C LEU A 53 0.89 27.55 3.40
N LEU A 54 1.90 28.09 4.10
CA LEU A 54 1.84 29.42 4.71
C LEU A 54 1.70 30.51 3.64
N ALA A 55 2.52 30.47 2.59
CA ALA A 55 2.48 31.44 1.50
C ALA A 55 1.12 31.41 0.79
N PHE A 56 0.61 30.21 0.51
CA PHE A 56 -0.70 30.01 -0.12
C PHE A 56 -1.84 30.53 0.75
N GLN A 57 -1.85 30.22 2.05
CA GLN A 57 -2.87 30.69 2.97
C GLN A 57 -2.86 32.21 3.16
N ASN A 58 -1.68 32.84 3.05
CA ASN A 58 -1.53 34.30 3.14
C ASN A 58 -1.87 35.02 1.83
N SER A 59 -2.18 34.30 0.75
CA SER A 59 -2.59 34.90 -0.52
C SER A 59 -3.99 35.53 -0.42
N ILE A 60 -4.22 36.58 -1.20
CA ILE A 60 -5.49 37.33 -1.23
C ILE A 60 -6.67 36.43 -1.68
N GLU A 61 -6.38 35.44 -2.51
CA GLU A 61 -7.38 34.56 -3.12
C GLU A 61 -7.72 33.34 -2.24
N PHE A 62 -6.96 33.09 -1.17
CA PHE A 62 -7.06 31.86 -0.37
C PHE A 62 -8.48 31.57 0.10
N THR A 63 -9.16 32.56 0.69
CA THR A 63 -10.51 32.35 1.26
C THR A 63 -11.49 31.86 0.20
N GLN A 64 -11.46 32.46 -0.99
CA GLN A 64 -12.33 32.07 -2.10
C GLN A 64 -11.96 30.68 -2.63
N LYS A 65 -10.66 30.41 -2.82
CA LYS A 65 -10.16 29.11 -3.30
C LYS A 65 -10.53 27.98 -2.34
N TYR A 66 -10.36 28.18 -1.04
CA TYR A 66 -10.71 27.20 -0.01
C TYR A 66 -12.21 26.93 0.07
N GLN A 67 -13.05 27.99 0.03
CA GLN A 67 -14.51 27.81 -0.01
C GLN A 67 -14.98 27.09 -1.27
N ASN A 68 -14.41 27.43 -2.42
CA ASN A 68 -14.68 26.73 -3.68
C ASN A 68 -14.27 25.27 -3.59
N PHE A 69 -13.12 24.98 -2.97
CA PHE A 69 -12.65 23.62 -2.74
C PHE A 69 -13.62 22.79 -1.90
N LEU A 70 -14.01 23.27 -0.72
CA LEU A 70 -14.96 22.57 0.13
C LEU A 70 -16.30 22.31 -0.57
N LYS A 71 -16.72 23.21 -1.47
CA LYS A 71 -17.92 23.02 -2.29
C LYS A 71 -17.70 21.99 -3.40
N ASN A 72 -16.56 22.04 -4.10
CA ASN A 72 -16.30 21.22 -5.27
C ASN A 72 -16.11 19.75 -4.92
N ILE A 73 -15.40 19.44 -3.83
CA ILE A 73 -15.13 18.05 -3.41
C ILE A 73 -16.38 17.21 -3.06
N THR A 74 -17.53 17.86 -2.92
CA THR A 74 -18.82 17.19 -2.69
C THR A 74 -19.52 16.74 -3.98
N LYS A 75 -18.96 17.05 -5.15
CA LYS A 75 -19.53 16.72 -6.45
C LYS A 75 -18.91 15.43 -7.02
N GLU A 76 -19.66 14.70 -7.84
CA GLU A 76 -19.16 13.48 -8.51
C GLU A 76 -18.00 13.76 -9.50
N ASP A 77 -17.91 15.00 -10.01
CA ASP A 77 -16.94 15.45 -11.00
C ASP A 77 -15.90 16.42 -10.41
N TRP A 78 -15.67 16.36 -9.10
CA TRP A 78 -14.85 17.32 -8.35
C TRP A 78 -13.42 17.51 -8.88
N TYR A 79 -12.86 16.47 -9.51
CA TYR A 79 -11.51 16.48 -10.06
C TYR A 79 -11.37 17.40 -11.29
N ASN A 80 -12.43 17.63 -12.06
CA ASN A 80 -12.42 18.51 -13.24
C ASN A 80 -12.10 19.98 -12.89
N TYR A 81 -12.30 20.38 -11.64
CA TYR A 81 -12.01 21.75 -11.19
C TYR A 81 -10.50 22.00 -10.95
N TYR A 82 -9.67 20.94 -10.99
CA TYR A 82 -8.27 20.98 -10.58
C TYR A 82 -7.27 20.46 -11.62
N GLU A 83 -7.73 20.09 -12.82
CA GLU A 83 -6.88 19.51 -13.88
C GLU A 83 -5.64 20.37 -14.18
N SER A 84 -5.82 21.70 -14.27
CA SER A 84 -4.71 22.65 -14.48
C SER A 84 -4.15 23.27 -13.18
N ASN A 85 -4.59 22.82 -12.01
CA ASN A 85 -4.27 23.41 -10.71
C ASN A 85 -3.95 22.34 -9.65
N TYR A 86 -3.21 21.28 -10.02
CA TYR A 86 -2.94 20.13 -9.15
C TYR A 86 -2.10 20.46 -7.90
N ASN A 87 -1.17 21.41 -7.97
CA ASN A 87 -0.42 21.86 -6.78
C ASN A 87 -1.37 22.55 -5.79
N GLU A 88 -2.30 23.37 -6.30
CA GLU A 88 -3.33 24.00 -5.48
C GLU A 88 -4.26 22.95 -4.85
N LEU A 89 -4.66 21.91 -5.57
CA LEU A 89 -5.41 20.76 -5.01
C LEU A 89 -4.66 20.10 -3.84
N SER A 90 -3.36 19.89 -3.99
CA SER A 90 -2.52 19.26 -2.94
C SER A 90 -2.40 20.16 -1.69
N LEU A 91 -2.23 21.48 -1.88
CA LEU A 91 -2.15 22.41 -0.75
C LEU A 91 -3.52 22.55 -0.04
N LEU A 92 -4.60 22.69 -0.80
CA LEU A 92 -5.96 22.82 -0.27
C LEU A 92 -6.40 21.58 0.51
N SER A 93 -6.06 20.38 0.02
CA SER A 93 -6.40 19.13 0.70
C SER A 93 -5.65 18.95 2.01
N ILE A 94 -4.36 19.29 2.10
CA ILE A 94 -3.63 19.31 3.38
C ILE A 94 -4.30 20.26 4.38
N LEU A 95 -4.65 21.49 3.96
CA LEU A 95 -5.34 22.44 4.83
C LEU A 95 -6.69 21.92 5.29
N ALA A 96 -7.46 21.30 4.40
CA ALA A 96 -8.75 20.71 4.71
C ALA A 96 -8.66 19.50 5.64
N PHE A 97 -7.61 18.69 5.51
CA PHE A 97 -7.33 17.58 6.41
C PHE A 97 -7.07 18.07 7.83
N PHE A 98 -6.19 19.06 8.01
CA PHE A 98 -5.93 19.62 9.34
C PHE A 98 -7.14 20.40 9.91
N ASP A 99 -8.00 20.95 9.05
CA ASP A 99 -9.27 21.61 9.41
C ASP A 99 -10.42 20.61 9.65
N ASN A 100 -10.14 19.30 9.58
CA ASN A 100 -11.09 18.17 9.72
C ASN A 100 -12.29 18.28 8.78
N LYS A 101 -12.08 18.81 7.57
CA LYS A 101 -13.09 18.86 6.51
C LYS A 101 -13.05 17.64 5.61
N ILE A 102 -11.89 16.98 5.56
CA ILE A 102 -11.68 15.69 4.91
C ILE A 102 -10.89 14.78 5.84
N ASP A 103 -11.04 13.47 5.67
CA ASP A 103 -10.25 12.49 6.41
C ASP A 103 -8.95 12.10 5.70
N GLN A 104 -8.16 11.21 6.31
CA GLN A 104 -6.87 10.77 5.78
C GLN A 104 -7.01 10.06 4.43
N GLU A 105 -8.07 9.28 4.21
CA GLU A 105 -8.27 8.59 2.94
C GLU A 105 -8.57 9.59 1.83
N GLU A 106 -9.41 10.58 2.13
CA GLU A 106 -9.71 11.67 1.20
C GLU A 106 -8.48 12.51 0.87
N LEU A 107 -7.64 12.80 1.86
CA LEU A 107 -6.34 13.44 1.64
C LEU A 107 -5.49 12.61 0.66
N ILE A 108 -5.34 11.30 0.91
CA ILE A 108 -4.58 10.40 0.04
C ILE A 108 -5.11 10.45 -1.41
N VAL A 109 -6.43 10.32 -1.60
CA VAL A 109 -7.02 10.30 -2.94
C VAL A 109 -6.85 11.63 -3.66
N THR A 110 -7.03 12.77 -2.97
CA THR A 110 -6.82 14.08 -3.58
C THR A 110 -5.38 14.28 -4.05
N HIS A 111 -4.39 13.77 -3.31
CA HIS A 111 -2.99 13.79 -3.72
C HIS A 111 -2.69 12.83 -4.87
N MET A 112 -3.28 11.63 -4.89
CA MET A 112 -3.16 10.72 -6.03
C MET A 112 -3.72 11.36 -7.31
N VAL A 113 -4.89 12.01 -7.24
CA VAL A 113 -5.48 12.75 -8.38
C VAL A 113 -4.59 13.90 -8.83
N ALA A 114 -4.07 14.68 -7.88
CA ALA A 114 -3.15 15.77 -8.19
C ALA A 114 -1.87 15.26 -8.87
N TYR A 115 -1.33 14.13 -8.42
CA TYR A 115 -0.16 13.50 -9.03
C TYR A 115 -0.45 13.01 -10.44
N ALA A 116 -1.64 12.45 -10.69
CA ALA A 116 -2.06 12.05 -12.03
C ALA A 116 -2.00 13.24 -13.00
N PHE A 117 -2.59 14.38 -12.64
CA PHE A 117 -2.55 15.57 -13.47
C PHE A 117 -1.13 16.09 -13.71
N LEU A 118 -0.27 16.11 -12.68
CA LEU A 118 1.14 16.47 -12.82
C LEU A 118 1.86 15.55 -13.82
N GLU A 119 1.71 14.24 -13.70
CA GLU A 119 2.40 13.30 -14.59
C GLU A 119 1.92 13.37 -16.04
N TYR A 120 0.61 13.58 -16.24
CA TYR A 120 0.06 13.80 -17.57
C TYR A 120 0.63 15.07 -18.22
N GLU A 121 0.75 16.16 -17.46
CA GLU A 121 1.38 17.39 -17.95
C GLU A 121 2.86 17.17 -18.30
N LEU A 122 3.59 16.41 -17.46
CA LEU A 122 5.02 16.12 -17.67
C LEU A 122 5.30 15.08 -18.78
N GLN A 123 4.27 14.44 -19.35
CA GLN A 123 4.36 13.43 -20.43
C GLN A 123 5.36 12.29 -20.16
N LYS A 124 5.48 11.85 -18.89
CA LYS A 124 6.38 10.75 -18.50
C LYS A 124 5.81 9.38 -18.89
N ASN A 125 5.84 9.03 -20.18
CA ASN A 125 5.36 7.74 -20.71
C ASN A 125 3.88 7.39 -20.41
N VAL A 126 3.11 8.30 -19.82
CA VAL A 126 1.66 8.19 -19.62
C VAL A 126 0.99 8.88 -20.80
N ILE A 127 0.28 8.11 -21.62
CA ILE A 127 -0.36 8.60 -22.87
C ILE A 127 -1.83 8.96 -22.68
N GLY A 128 -2.42 8.61 -21.55
CA GLY A 128 -3.79 8.97 -21.22
C GLY A 128 -4.05 8.87 -19.73
N ILE A 129 -4.86 9.80 -19.22
CA ILE A 129 -5.42 9.72 -17.87
C ILE A 129 -6.92 9.94 -17.97
N ASN A 130 -7.67 9.10 -17.27
CA ASN A 130 -9.11 9.25 -17.11
C ASN A 130 -9.46 9.14 -15.63
N ILE A 131 -10.19 10.12 -15.10
CA ILE A 131 -10.58 10.17 -13.69
C ILE A 131 -12.09 10.23 -13.63
N PHE A 132 -12.68 9.40 -12.77
CA PHE A 132 -14.12 9.38 -12.56
C PHE A 132 -14.49 8.79 -11.20
N THR A 133 -15.75 8.92 -10.80
CA THR A 133 -16.27 8.38 -9.54
C THR A 133 -17.06 7.09 -9.75
N LEU A 134 -16.76 6.05 -8.97
CA LEU A 134 -17.55 4.82 -8.97
C LEU A 134 -18.93 5.08 -8.39
N TYR A 135 -19.96 4.67 -9.11
CA TYR A 135 -21.33 4.63 -8.60
C TYR A 135 -21.90 3.22 -8.67
N PRO A 136 -22.85 2.87 -7.77
CA PRO A 136 -23.36 1.50 -7.61
C PRO A 136 -23.79 0.77 -8.88
N LYS A 137 -24.29 1.51 -9.88
CA LYS A 137 -24.81 0.92 -11.12
C LYS A 137 -23.73 0.37 -12.06
N ILE A 138 -22.51 0.92 -12.02
CA ILE A 138 -21.42 0.51 -12.93
C ILE A 138 -20.29 -0.22 -12.22
N SER A 139 -20.22 -0.13 -10.88
CA SER A 139 -19.05 -0.58 -10.13
C SER A 139 -18.75 -2.06 -10.31
N ALA A 140 -19.77 -2.93 -10.29
CA ALA A 140 -19.55 -4.36 -10.44
C ALA A 140 -18.96 -4.75 -11.81
N GLU A 141 -19.54 -4.25 -12.91
CA GLU A 141 -19.04 -4.53 -14.26
C GLU A 141 -17.65 -3.91 -14.47
N TYR A 142 -17.45 -2.69 -13.98
CA TYR A 142 -16.18 -2.00 -14.11
C TYR A 142 -15.05 -2.70 -13.34
N LEU A 143 -15.27 -3.02 -12.06
CA LEU A 143 -14.27 -3.69 -11.21
C LEU A 143 -13.97 -5.11 -11.69
N LYS A 144 -14.96 -5.80 -12.27
CA LYS A 144 -14.75 -7.08 -12.96
C LYS A 144 -13.79 -6.93 -14.14
N LYS A 145 -14.00 -5.92 -15.01
CA LYS A 145 -13.11 -5.66 -16.16
C LYS A 145 -11.69 -5.31 -15.73
N ALA A 146 -11.54 -4.62 -14.61
CA ALA A 146 -10.26 -4.27 -14.01
C ALA A 146 -9.63 -5.43 -13.18
N GLY A 147 -10.20 -6.63 -13.21
CA GLY A 147 -9.61 -7.80 -12.56
C GLY A 147 -9.60 -7.77 -11.04
N PHE A 148 -10.48 -7.00 -10.39
CA PHE A 148 -10.54 -6.98 -8.93
C PHE A 148 -11.11 -8.30 -8.40
N PRO A 149 -10.42 -8.97 -7.45
CA PRO A 149 -10.74 -10.32 -6.96
C PRO A 149 -12.18 -10.54 -6.54
N LEU A 150 -12.79 -9.54 -5.89
CA LEU A 150 -14.16 -9.64 -5.42
C LEU A 150 -15.15 -9.83 -6.58
N PHE A 151 -14.85 -9.33 -7.78
CA PHE A 151 -15.74 -9.32 -8.94
C PHE A 151 -15.25 -10.17 -10.12
N ALA A 152 -13.97 -10.55 -10.12
CA ALA A 152 -13.37 -11.36 -11.16
C ALA A 152 -13.98 -12.78 -11.16
N ASN A 153 -14.20 -13.34 -12.36
CA ASN A 153 -14.65 -14.72 -12.51
C ASN A 153 -13.47 -15.68 -12.29
N SER A 154 -13.72 -16.83 -11.65
CA SER A 154 -12.74 -17.92 -11.46
C SER A 154 -12.03 -18.38 -12.74
N ASP A 155 -12.68 -18.21 -13.89
CA ASP A 155 -12.27 -18.82 -15.16
C ASP A 155 -11.34 -17.93 -15.99
N GLN A 156 -11.08 -16.70 -15.55
CA GLN A 156 -10.21 -15.75 -16.28
C GLN A 156 -8.89 -15.56 -15.53
N LEU A 157 -7.93 -16.44 -15.84
CA LEU A 157 -6.50 -16.38 -15.49
C LEU A 157 -6.20 -16.39 -13.97
N GLN A 158 -5.88 -17.58 -13.45
CA GLN A 158 -5.26 -17.81 -12.13
C GLN A 158 -3.81 -18.29 -12.33
N PRO A 159 -2.85 -18.02 -11.41
CA PRO A 159 -3.04 -17.91 -9.96
C PRO A 159 -2.43 -16.65 -9.34
N ILE A 160 -3.22 -15.96 -8.53
CA ILE A 160 -2.68 -15.19 -7.42
C ILE A 160 -3.44 -15.54 -6.13
N ILE A 161 -4.77 -15.72 -6.21
CA ILE A 161 -5.63 -15.91 -5.03
C ILE A 161 -6.11 -17.35 -4.94
N THR A 162 -5.35 -18.19 -4.24
CA THR A 162 -5.71 -19.58 -3.96
C THR A 162 -6.66 -19.72 -2.77
N ASN A 163 -6.77 -18.67 -1.95
CA ASN A 163 -7.59 -18.63 -0.74
C ASN A 163 -8.89 -17.80 -0.91
N ILE A 164 -9.53 -17.88 -2.09
CA ILE A 164 -10.81 -17.20 -2.34
C ILE A 164 -11.95 -17.81 -1.51
N LYS A 165 -12.94 -16.97 -1.18
CA LYS A 165 -14.22 -17.43 -0.63
C LYS A 165 -15.04 -18.21 -1.65
N SER A 166 -16.07 -18.92 -1.17
CA SER A 166 -17.06 -19.55 -2.04
C SER A 166 -17.83 -18.50 -2.85
N GLU A 167 -18.36 -18.85 -4.03
CA GLU A 167 -19.12 -17.90 -4.85
C GLU A 167 -20.38 -17.36 -4.14
N GLU A 168 -20.99 -18.15 -3.24
CA GLU A 168 -22.11 -17.70 -2.40
C GLU A 168 -21.68 -16.59 -1.44
N ASP A 169 -20.55 -16.79 -0.74
CA ASP A 169 -20.00 -15.77 0.16
C ASP A 169 -19.54 -14.53 -0.61
N MET A 170 -18.91 -14.72 -1.78
CA MET A 170 -18.50 -13.63 -2.66
C MET A 170 -19.70 -12.80 -3.11
N LEU A 171 -20.85 -13.42 -3.39
CA LEU A 171 -22.07 -12.70 -3.75
C LEU A 171 -22.58 -11.82 -2.59
N LEU A 172 -22.50 -12.30 -1.36
CA LEU A 172 -22.88 -11.51 -0.17
C LEU A 172 -21.96 -10.30 -0.01
N GLU A 173 -20.65 -10.52 -0.10
CA GLU A 173 -19.62 -9.48 0.03
C GLU A 173 -19.72 -8.41 -1.08
N ARG A 174 -20.01 -8.81 -2.33
CA ARG A 174 -20.29 -7.88 -3.44
C ARG A 174 -21.50 -6.99 -3.14
N ASN A 175 -22.59 -7.58 -2.64
CA ASN A 175 -23.81 -6.84 -2.31
C ASN A 175 -23.58 -5.84 -1.17
N GLU A 176 -22.76 -6.20 -0.19
CA GLU A 176 -22.37 -5.31 0.91
C GLU A 176 -21.51 -4.16 0.39
N PHE A 177 -20.49 -4.44 -0.41
CA PHE A 177 -19.63 -3.43 -1.01
C PHE A 177 -20.42 -2.40 -1.85
N VAL A 178 -21.38 -2.85 -2.67
CA VAL A 178 -22.22 -1.94 -3.48
C VAL A 178 -23.06 -1.00 -2.60
N LYS A 179 -23.51 -1.45 -1.42
CA LYS A 179 -24.20 -0.60 -0.45
C LYS A 179 -23.24 0.41 0.18
N GLU A 180 -22.05 -0.02 0.58
CA GLU A 180 -21.00 0.86 1.13
C GLU A 180 -20.60 1.97 0.15
N LEU A 181 -20.47 1.65 -1.14
CA LEU A 181 -20.21 2.66 -2.18
C LEU A 181 -21.27 3.77 -2.22
N SER A 182 -22.51 3.56 -1.79
CA SER A 182 -23.52 4.63 -1.83
C SER A 182 -23.36 5.67 -0.72
N ILE A 183 -22.61 5.35 0.33
CA ILE A 183 -22.43 6.22 1.51
C ILE A 183 -21.04 6.85 1.59
N LEU A 184 -20.10 6.42 0.74
CA LEU A 184 -18.77 7.02 0.64
C LEU A 184 -18.84 8.37 -0.09
N SER A 185 -17.99 9.32 0.34
CA SER A 185 -17.86 10.60 -0.33
C SER A 185 -17.37 10.43 -1.78
N PRO A 186 -17.65 11.40 -2.68
CA PRO A 186 -17.15 11.34 -4.06
C PRO A 186 -15.62 11.16 -4.13
N ILE A 187 -14.87 11.78 -3.23
CA ILE A 187 -13.40 11.62 -3.17
C ILE A 187 -13.04 10.14 -2.98
N LYS A 188 -13.56 9.47 -1.94
CA LYS A 188 -13.22 8.06 -1.63
C LYS A 188 -13.57 7.06 -2.73
N ARG A 189 -14.51 7.44 -3.61
CA ARG A 189 -14.96 6.62 -4.74
C ARG A 189 -14.26 6.98 -6.05
N THR A 190 -13.31 7.90 -6.02
CA THR A 190 -12.60 8.34 -7.22
C THR A 190 -11.65 7.24 -7.69
N VAL A 191 -11.69 7.02 -9.00
CA VAL A 191 -10.85 6.09 -9.75
C VAL A 191 -9.93 6.90 -10.63
N ILE A 192 -8.67 6.49 -10.68
CA ILE A 192 -7.68 7.03 -11.60
C ILE A 192 -7.32 5.90 -12.56
N GLU A 193 -7.63 6.10 -13.84
CA GLU A 193 -7.09 5.30 -14.92
C GLU A 193 -5.89 6.04 -15.51
N TYR A 194 -4.77 5.34 -15.68
CA TYR A 194 -3.66 5.84 -16.47
C TYR A 194 -3.19 4.78 -17.46
N THR A 195 -2.92 5.21 -18.68
CA THR A 195 -2.50 4.34 -19.78
C THR A 195 -1.03 4.59 -20.08
N LEU A 196 -0.24 3.53 -20.07
CA LEU A 196 1.18 3.58 -20.38
C LEU A 196 1.41 3.50 -21.89
N ALA A 197 2.38 4.25 -22.39
CA ALA A 197 2.90 4.08 -23.75
C ALA A 197 3.40 2.65 -23.95
N PRO A 198 3.28 2.08 -25.17
CA PRO A 198 3.89 0.80 -25.47
C PRO A 198 5.39 0.84 -25.26
N PHE A 199 5.93 -0.08 -24.47
CA PHE A 199 7.37 -0.24 -24.34
C PHE A 199 7.90 -1.43 -25.14
N SER A 200 9.18 -1.33 -25.48
CA SER A 200 9.91 -2.41 -26.16
C SER A 200 10.15 -3.54 -25.15
N LYS A 201 9.73 -4.77 -25.46
CA LYS A 201 10.11 -5.93 -24.65
C LYS A 201 11.64 -6.03 -24.65
N GLY A 202 12.25 -5.88 -23.48
CA GLY A 202 13.65 -6.20 -23.28
C GLY A 202 13.91 -7.65 -23.67
N ILE A 203 15.06 -7.90 -24.29
CA ILE A 203 15.47 -9.27 -24.65
C ILE A 203 15.84 -9.98 -23.34
N GLU A 204 15.23 -11.15 -23.08
CA GLU A 204 15.69 -12.08 -22.04
C GLU A 204 17.12 -12.52 -22.41
N PHE A 205 18.13 -11.81 -21.92
CA PHE A 205 19.48 -12.33 -21.86
C PHE A 205 19.71 -12.86 -20.45
N GLY A 206 20.32 -14.05 -20.40
CA GLY A 206 20.44 -14.89 -19.22
C GLY A 206 20.98 -14.21 -17.97
N ASP A 207 20.68 -14.91 -16.87
CA ASP A 207 20.77 -14.55 -15.46
C ASP A 207 19.69 -13.57 -14.98
N ASP A 208 19.03 -14.00 -13.90
CA ASP A 208 17.90 -13.34 -13.25
C ASP A 208 18.18 -11.85 -13.01
N TYR A 209 17.16 -11.00 -13.13
CA TYR A 209 17.17 -9.55 -12.79
C TYR A 209 17.63 -8.52 -13.86
N ALA A 210 17.45 -8.77 -15.16
CA ALA A 210 17.50 -7.64 -16.11
C ALA A 210 16.30 -6.70 -15.87
N TYR A 211 16.52 -5.42 -15.53
CA TYR A 211 15.48 -4.41 -15.22
C TYR A 211 14.25 -4.39 -16.13
N PRO A 212 14.37 -4.51 -17.48
CA PRO A 212 13.21 -4.58 -18.36
C PRO A 212 12.30 -5.78 -18.08
N VAL A 213 12.83 -6.86 -17.49
CA VAL A 213 12.08 -8.06 -17.12
C VAL A 213 11.21 -7.79 -15.90
N LEU A 214 11.71 -7.10 -14.86
CA LEU A 214 10.90 -6.82 -13.66
C LEU A 214 9.72 -5.88 -13.96
N GLU A 215 9.94 -4.80 -14.73
CA GLU A 215 8.85 -3.93 -15.21
C GLU A 215 7.85 -4.73 -16.05
N GLN A 216 8.34 -5.58 -16.95
CA GLN A 216 7.50 -6.48 -17.74
C GLN A 216 6.69 -7.45 -16.88
N ARG A 217 7.27 -7.96 -15.79
CA ARG A 217 6.56 -8.85 -14.86
C ARG A 217 5.46 -8.09 -14.12
N THR A 218 5.77 -6.92 -13.56
CA THR A 218 4.80 -6.08 -12.86
C THR A 218 3.63 -5.69 -13.77
N TYR A 219 3.90 -5.39 -15.04
CA TYR A 219 2.91 -4.82 -15.95
C TYR A 219 2.25 -5.80 -16.93
N TYR A 220 2.91 -6.90 -17.33
CA TYR A 220 2.46 -7.76 -18.44
C TYR A 220 2.48 -9.26 -18.14
N GLU A 221 3.03 -9.73 -17.01
CA GLU A 221 2.84 -11.13 -16.64
C GLU A 221 1.37 -11.38 -16.28
N LEU A 222 0.78 -12.36 -16.97
CA LEU A 222 -0.65 -12.69 -16.93
C LEU A 222 -1.20 -13.01 -15.54
N ASN A 223 -0.34 -13.34 -14.59
CA ASN A 223 -0.74 -13.69 -13.23
C ASN A 223 -1.07 -12.44 -12.40
N TRP A 224 -0.61 -11.24 -12.78
CA TRP A 224 -0.58 -10.01 -11.95
C TRP A 224 -1.70 -9.00 -12.28
N ARG A 225 -2.77 -9.44 -12.94
CA ARG A 225 -3.74 -8.58 -13.66
C ARG A 225 -4.72 -7.77 -12.80
N MET A 226 -4.56 -7.70 -11.49
CA MET A 226 -5.45 -6.89 -10.67
C MET A 226 -5.18 -5.40 -10.91
N GLY A 227 -6.25 -4.65 -11.19
CA GLY A 227 -6.13 -3.24 -11.53
C GLY A 227 -5.66 -2.99 -12.97
N TYR A 228 -5.71 -3.99 -13.86
CA TYR A 228 -5.37 -3.81 -15.28
C TYR A 228 -6.58 -3.97 -16.19
N LYS A 229 -6.66 -3.11 -17.22
CA LYS A 229 -7.63 -3.15 -18.32
C LYS A 229 -6.91 -3.02 -19.66
N ASP A 230 -7.58 -3.49 -20.71
CA ASP A 230 -7.22 -3.24 -22.12
C ASP A 230 -5.75 -3.59 -22.48
N VAL A 231 -5.21 -4.64 -21.86
CA VAL A 231 -3.83 -5.10 -22.10
C VAL A 231 -3.72 -5.74 -23.49
N ALA A 232 -3.26 -4.97 -24.47
CA ALA A 232 -3.05 -5.41 -25.84
C ALA A 232 -1.88 -4.64 -26.48
N HIS A 233 -1.11 -5.28 -27.37
CA HIS A 233 -0.03 -4.64 -28.13
C HIS A 233 1.04 -3.92 -27.27
N ASN A 234 1.35 -4.45 -26.08
CA ASN A 234 2.24 -3.85 -25.08
C ASN A 234 1.72 -2.50 -24.50
N GLU A 235 0.45 -2.16 -24.70
CA GLU A 235 -0.23 -1.09 -23.98
C GLU A 235 -1.02 -1.69 -22.80
N ALA A 236 -1.13 -0.94 -21.71
CA ALA A 236 -1.90 -1.34 -20.54
C ALA A 236 -2.52 -0.10 -19.88
N THR A 237 -3.82 -0.20 -19.53
CA THR A 237 -4.50 0.78 -18.68
C THR A 237 -4.53 0.26 -17.26
N ILE A 238 -4.01 1.05 -16.33
CA ILE A 238 -3.95 0.72 -14.92
C ILE A 238 -5.04 1.50 -14.18
N VAL A 239 -5.73 0.81 -13.29
CA VAL A 239 -6.88 1.29 -12.52
C VAL A 239 -6.50 1.38 -11.05
N LEU A 240 -6.37 2.61 -10.56
CA LEU A 240 -6.08 2.89 -9.15
C LEU A 240 -7.36 3.29 -8.41
N LEU A 241 -7.53 2.68 -7.25
CA LEU A 241 -8.55 3.01 -6.24
C LEU A 241 -7.86 3.59 -5.01
N SER A 242 -8.63 4.15 -4.08
CA SER A 242 -8.10 4.46 -2.75
C SER A 242 -7.52 3.19 -2.10
N PRO A 243 -6.49 3.32 -1.23
CA PRO A 243 -5.89 2.14 -0.59
C PRO A 243 -6.93 1.35 0.19
N LEU A 244 -7.77 2.04 0.97
CA LEU A 244 -8.79 1.38 1.78
C LEU A 244 -9.81 0.63 0.92
N LEU A 245 -10.22 1.17 -0.23
CA LEU A 245 -11.14 0.50 -1.13
C LEU A 245 -10.51 -0.76 -1.74
N ALA A 246 -9.28 -0.66 -2.23
CA ALA A 246 -8.58 -1.79 -2.84
C ALA A 246 -8.27 -2.91 -1.83
N ILE A 247 -7.73 -2.56 -0.66
CA ILE A 247 -7.41 -3.52 0.40
C ILE A 247 -8.69 -4.21 0.88
N ASN A 248 -9.79 -3.46 1.06
CA ASN A 248 -11.07 -4.06 1.43
C ASN A 248 -11.60 -5.01 0.35
N LEU A 249 -11.47 -4.68 -0.94
CA LEU A 249 -11.86 -5.59 -2.02
C LEU A 249 -11.07 -6.90 -1.96
N GLY A 250 -9.75 -6.83 -1.77
CA GLY A 250 -8.90 -8.01 -1.60
C GLY A 250 -9.30 -8.84 -0.38
N ARG A 251 -9.44 -8.19 0.78
CA ARG A 251 -9.84 -8.85 2.03
C ARG A 251 -11.22 -9.51 1.95
N LYS A 252 -12.21 -8.82 1.36
CA LYS A 252 -13.57 -9.35 1.17
C LYS A 252 -13.59 -10.54 0.22
N ALA A 253 -12.62 -10.65 -0.69
CA ALA A 253 -12.52 -11.76 -1.64
C ALA A 253 -11.93 -13.06 -1.06
N THR A 254 -11.22 -12.99 0.08
CA THR A 254 -10.43 -14.13 0.60
C THR A 254 -10.91 -14.60 1.96
N ASN A 255 -10.56 -15.84 2.32
CA ASN A 255 -10.82 -16.36 3.68
C ASN A 255 -9.85 -15.78 4.72
N ASN A 256 -8.80 -15.08 4.29
CA ASN A 256 -7.84 -14.45 5.18
C ASN A 256 -8.28 -13.01 5.53
N LYS A 257 -8.52 -12.74 6.82
CA LYS A 257 -8.94 -11.43 7.33
C LYS A 257 -7.89 -10.75 8.23
N THR A 258 -6.63 -11.16 8.17
CA THR A 258 -5.70 -10.98 9.28
C THR A 258 -5.24 -9.55 9.56
N ILE A 259 -5.37 -8.62 8.61
CA ILE A 259 -4.98 -7.22 8.81
C ILE A 259 -6.11 -6.31 8.31
N GLU A 260 -6.60 -5.45 9.21
CA GLU A 260 -7.56 -4.41 8.85
C GLU A 260 -6.87 -3.34 7.99
N PRO A 261 -7.55 -2.77 6.98
CA PRO A 261 -6.97 -1.73 6.14
C PRO A 261 -6.38 -0.54 6.92
N SER A 262 -6.98 -0.19 8.06
CA SER A 262 -6.51 0.91 8.93
C SER A 262 -5.23 0.62 9.70
N ALA A 263 -4.76 -0.63 9.72
CA ALA A 263 -3.52 -1.01 10.38
C ALA A 263 -2.29 -0.68 9.52
N HIS A 264 -2.45 -0.36 8.24
CA HIS A 264 -1.34 0.00 7.35
C HIS A 264 -0.82 1.41 7.65
N TYR A 265 0.49 1.58 7.46
CA TYR A 265 1.14 2.87 7.65
C TYR A 265 1.19 3.62 6.31
N TYR A 266 0.68 4.84 6.28
CA TYR A 266 0.65 5.66 5.07
C TYR A 266 1.69 6.76 5.13
N MET A 267 2.39 6.99 4.03
CA MET A 267 3.45 8.00 3.96
C MET A 267 3.40 8.70 2.63
N PHE A 268 3.50 10.03 2.62
CA PHE A 268 3.76 10.73 1.37
C PHE A 268 5.23 10.58 0.96
N GLY A 269 5.48 10.41 -0.34
CA GLY A 269 6.86 10.24 -0.84
C GLY A 269 7.57 9.02 -0.25
N TYR A 270 8.90 9.03 -0.25
CA TYR A 270 9.73 7.94 0.28
C TYR A 270 10.26 8.19 1.68
N SER A 271 10.40 7.10 2.43
CA SER A 271 11.13 7.05 3.71
C SER A 271 12.46 6.35 3.51
N GLU A 272 13.57 6.99 3.91
CA GLU A 272 14.89 6.35 3.95
C GLU A 272 15.01 5.27 5.04
N GLU A 273 14.00 5.11 5.90
CA GLU A 273 13.94 4.03 6.87
C GLU A 273 13.50 2.73 6.17
N ASP A 274 14.49 1.97 5.68
CA ASP A 274 14.37 0.74 4.86
C ASP A 274 13.46 -0.39 5.42
N ALA A 275 12.91 -0.30 6.62
CA ALA A 275 12.32 -1.49 7.25
C ALA A 275 11.34 -1.24 8.40
N VAL A 276 10.41 -0.28 8.29
CA VAL A 276 9.34 -0.21 9.30
C VAL A 276 8.21 -1.20 8.97
N LEU A 277 8.53 -2.49 9.07
CA LEU A 277 7.54 -3.55 9.24
C LEU A 277 7.29 -3.73 10.75
N ASP A 278 6.54 -2.80 11.36
CA ASP A 278 6.20 -2.92 12.78
C ASP A 278 5.05 -3.91 12.96
N ASP A 279 5.27 -4.97 13.75
CA ASP A 279 4.32 -6.10 13.88
C ASP A 279 3.72 -6.65 12.58
N GLY A 280 4.44 -6.44 11.47
CA GLY A 280 3.99 -6.87 10.16
C GLY A 280 3.07 -5.92 9.39
N VAL A 281 2.94 -4.69 9.88
CA VAL A 281 2.32 -3.57 9.18
C VAL A 281 3.16 -3.17 7.97
N ARG A 282 2.54 -3.08 6.79
CA ARG A 282 3.19 -2.56 5.58
C ARG A 282 3.10 -1.04 5.53
N MET A 283 4.20 -0.41 5.10
CA MET A 283 4.20 0.98 4.66
C MET A 283 3.62 1.07 3.25
N ILE A 284 2.82 2.10 3.01
CA ILE A 284 2.21 2.41 1.71
C ILE A 284 2.63 3.81 1.32
N SER A 285 3.39 3.90 0.25
CA SER A 285 3.88 5.15 -0.32
C SER A 285 2.77 5.82 -1.14
N ILE A 286 2.50 7.09 -0.83
CA ILE A 286 1.44 7.86 -1.45
C ILE A 286 2.06 8.87 -2.42
N PRO A 287 1.72 8.79 -3.72
CA PRO A 287 2.20 9.73 -4.71
C PRO A 287 1.58 11.11 -4.51
N SER A 288 2.38 12.16 -4.73
CA SER A 288 1.99 13.55 -4.51
C SER A 288 2.83 14.49 -5.37
N PRO A 289 2.25 15.59 -5.89
CA PRO A 289 3.03 16.67 -6.51
C PRO A 289 4.01 17.38 -5.57
N LEU A 290 3.74 17.34 -4.25
CA LEU A 290 4.48 18.11 -3.24
C LEU A 290 5.61 17.32 -2.57
N PHE A 291 5.66 16.00 -2.75
CA PHE A 291 6.60 15.12 -2.05
C PHE A 291 7.23 14.17 -3.06
N GLU A 292 8.56 14.11 -3.08
CA GLU A 292 9.26 13.25 -4.03
C GLU A 292 9.06 11.78 -3.67
N SER A 293 8.74 10.97 -4.67
CA SER A 293 8.76 9.52 -4.60
C SER A 293 9.97 9.03 -5.40
N PRO A 294 11.16 8.91 -4.80
CA PRO A 294 12.33 8.37 -5.46
C PRO A 294 12.10 6.96 -5.98
N TYR A 295 12.89 6.60 -6.96
CA TYR A 295 12.90 5.28 -7.59
C TYR A 295 13.62 4.26 -6.72
N VAL A 296 12.90 3.28 -6.17
CA VAL A 296 13.51 2.24 -5.32
C VAL A 296 13.92 0.99 -6.11
N HIS A 297 13.33 0.77 -7.28
CA HIS A 297 13.48 -0.47 -8.05
C HIS A 297 14.13 -0.29 -9.42
N ASP A 298 14.78 0.86 -9.69
CA ASP A 298 15.45 1.16 -10.97
C ASP A 298 14.55 1.00 -12.21
N TYR A 299 13.23 0.97 -12.06
CA TYR A 299 12.32 1.08 -13.19
C TYR A 299 12.60 2.45 -13.86
N ARG A 300 12.54 2.53 -15.18
CA ARG A 300 12.87 3.75 -15.95
C ARG A 300 11.70 4.19 -16.81
N GLU A 301 10.69 3.35 -16.93
CA GLU A 301 9.57 3.53 -17.84
C GLU A 301 8.25 3.58 -17.06
N GLY A 302 7.47 4.66 -17.24
CA GLY A 302 6.12 4.79 -16.66
C GLY A 302 6.04 5.79 -15.49
N SER A 303 4.94 5.71 -14.73
CA SER A 303 4.69 6.55 -13.57
C SER A 303 5.44 6.05 -12.33
N THR A 304 6.50 6.73 -11.90
CA THR A 304 7.29 6.30 -10.73
C THR A 304 6.43 6.24 -9.47
N GLY A 305 5.63 7.28 -9.22
CA GLY A 305 4.81 7.36 -8.01
C GLY A 305 3.69 6.32 -8.00
N PHE A 306 3.00 6.11 -9.13
CA PHE A 306 1.95 5.10 -9.19
C PHE A 306 2.47 3.67 -9.25
N GLN A 307 3.68 3.43 -9.76
CA GLN A 307 4.32 2.12 -9.67
C GLN A 307 4.54 1.69 -8.23
N ILE A 308 5.15 2.55 -7.42
CA ILE A 308 5.43 2.23 -6.02
C ILE A 308 4.10 2.04 -5.27
N TYR A 309 3.12 2.92 -5.49
CA TYR A 309 1.79 2.76 -4.94
C TYR A 309 1.14 1.42 -5.31
N PHE A 310 1.18 1.07 -6.60
CA PHE A 310 0.64 -0.18 -7.11
C PHE A 310 1.36 -1.38 -6.47
N HIS A 311 2.69 -1.31 -6.39
CA HIS A 311 3.51 -2.34 -5.77
C HIS A 311 3.18 -2.53 -4.28
N ASP A 312 3.08 -1.45 -3.51
CA ASP A 312 2.77 -1.52 -2.07
C ASP A 312 1.36 -2.09 -1.83
N VAL A 313 0.35 -1.59 -2.53
CA VAL A 313 -1.05 -1.97 -2.25
C VAL A 313 -1.45 -3.26 -2.98
N TYR A 314 -1.23 -3.32 -4.29
CA TYR A 314 -1.81 -4.37 -5.12
C TYR A 314 -0.92 -5.61 -5.19
N PHE A 315 0.40 -5.42 -5.13
CA PHE A 315 1.32 -6.53 -5.04
C PHE A 315 1.48 -6.96 -3.58
N HIS A 316 2.06 -6.16 -2.69
CA HIS A 316 2.35 -6.64 -1.35
C HIS A 316 1.11 -6.89 -0.46
N VAL A 317 0.25 -5.88 -0.28
CA VAL A 317 -0.88 -6.01 0.67
C VAL A 317 -1.93 -6.99 0.17
N ILE A 318 -2.33 -6.92 -1.10
CA ILE A 318 -3.41 -7.80 -1.57
C ILE A 318 -2.93 -9.25 -1.75
N LEU A 319 -1.65 -9.47 -2.10
CA LEU A 319 -1.11 -10.83 -2.09
C LEU A 319 -1.11 -11.46 -0.70
N ASP A 320 -0.91 -10.66 0.35
CA ASP A 320 -0.92 -11.17 1.72
C ASP A 320 -2.22 -11.93 2.04
N PHE A 321 -3.36 -11.45 1.53
CA PHE A 321 -4.65 -12.12 1.72
C PHE A 321 -4.72 -13.55 1.13
N ASN A 322 -3.78 -13.92 0.27
CA ASN A 322 -3.71 -15.26 -0.32
C ASN A 322 -3.01 -16.27 0.56
N ASN A 323 -2.23 -15.81 1.53
CA ASN A 323 -1.43 -16.66 2.39
C ASN A 323 -2.15 -16.84 3.75
N PRO A 324 -2.77 -18.00 4.02
CA PRO A 324 -3.49 -18.23 5.27
C PRO A 324 -2.56 -18.28 6.50
N HIS A 325 -1.24 -18.41 6.32
CA HIS A 325 -0.29 -18.60 7.41
C HIS A 325 0.52 -17.34 7.76
N ILE A 326 0.16 -16.17 7.22
CA ILE A 326 0.79 -14.88 7.57
C ILE A 326 0.85 -14.62 9.08
N PRO A 327 -0.22 -14.84 9.87
CA PRO A 327 -0.16 -14.63 11.31
C PRO A 327 0.92 -15.46 11.97
N ILE A 328 1.12 -16.68 11.47
CA ILE A 328 2.14 -17.60 11.99
C ILE A 328 3.53 -17.05 11.65
N PHE A 329 3.76 -16.54 10.44
CA PHE A 329 5.01 -15.86 10.09
C PHE A 329 5.30 -14.64 10.99
N ILE A 330 4.30 -13.77 11.23
CA ILE A 330 4.44 -12.61 12.14
C ILE A 330 4.82 -13.07 13.54
N LYS A 331 4.13 -14.08 14.07
CA LYS A 331 4.38 -14.62 15.41
C LYS A 331 5.80 -15.19 15.53
N VAL A 332 6.25 -15.96 14.55
CA VAL A 332 7.61 -16.51 14.53
C VAL A 332 8.65 -15.39 14.47
N ALA A 333 8.44 -14.38 13.62
CA ALA A 333 9.33 -13.23 13.52
C ALA A 333 9.41 -12.44 14.84
N ASN A 334 8.28 -12.17 15.47
CA ASN A 334 8.24 -11.51 16.78
C ASN A 334 8.94 -12.35 17.86
N SER A 335 8.78 -13.67 17.81
CA SER A 335 9.51 -14.58 18.70
C SER A 335 11.03 -14.49 18.47
N LEU A 336 11.51 -14.44 17.23
CA LEU A 336 12.93 -14.25 16.91
C LEU A 336 13.47 -12.92 17.45
N LEU A 337 12.69 -11.84 17.36
CA LEU A 337 13.07 -10.54 17.91
C LEU A 337 13.20 -10.56 19.43
N GLU A 338 12.33 -11.28 20.13
CA GLU A 338 12.45 -11.45 21.59
C GLU A 338 13.71 -12.24 21.97
N GLU A 339 13.97 -13.36 21.31
CA GLU A 339 15.18 -14.16 21.56
C GLU A 339 16.46 -13.35 21.25
N ALA A 340 16.43 -12.50 20.22
CA ALA A 340 17.54 -11.63 19.86
C ALA A 340 17.88 -10.57 20.93
N LYS A 341 16.92 -10.19 21.80
CA LYS A 341 17.19 -9.26 22.93
C LYS A 341 18.10 -9.89 23.97
N THR A 342 18.03 -11.20 24.13
CA THR A 342 18.82 -11.98 25.11
C THR A 342 20.08 -12.60 24.53
N GLU A 343 20.26 -12.54 23.20
CA GLU A 343 21.44 -13.06 22.52
C GLU A 343 22.69 -12.20 22.82
N VAL A 344 23.78 -12.89 23.17
CA VAL A 344 25.08 -12.32 23.54
C VAL A 344 25.94 -12.09 22.29
N SER A 345 25.87 -12.98 21.30
CA SER A 345 26.59 -12.82 20.04
C SER A 345 25.94 -11.77 19.16
N GLU A 346 26.61 -10.64 18.93
CA GLU A 346 26.12 -9.57 18.04
C GLU A 346 25.85 -10.07 16.62
N LYS A 347 26.64 -11.03 16.12
CA LYS A 347 26.43 -11.64 14.81
C LYS A 347 25.13 -12.43 14.74
N ARG A 348 24.86 -13.25 15.77
CA ARG A 348 23.59 -14.02 15.86
C ARG A 348 22.40 -13.10 16.06
N LYS A 349 22.53 -12.09 16.92
CA LYS A 349 21.52 -11.05 17.12
C LYS A 349 21.15 -10.35 15.82
N LEU A 350 22.15 -9.97 15.02
CA LEU A 350 21.91 -9.37 13.70
C LEU A 350 21.17 -10.35 12.78
N ALA A 351 21.64 -11.59 12.67
CA ALA A 351 21.02 -12.58 11.81
C ALA A 351 19.56 -12.90 12.22
N MET A 352 19.26 -12.99 13.51
CA MET A 352 17.90 -13.19 14.01
C MET A 352 16.98 -12.00 13.69
N LYS A 353 17.50 -10.76 13.80
CA LYS A 353 16.77 -9.55 13.41
C LYS A 353 16.53 -9.51 11.90
N SER A 354 17.53 -9.85 11.10
CA SER A 354 17.39 -9.92 9.64
C SER A 354 16.39 -10.98 9.21
N LEU A 355 16.46 -12.19 9.79
CA LEU A 355 15.47 -13.23 9.50
C LEU A 355 14.07 -12.80 9.94
N ALA A 356 13.93 -12.17 11.10
CA ALA A 356 12.64 -11.64 11.53
C ALA A 356 12.08 -10.59 10.55
N ALA A 357 12.92 -9.71 10.00
CA ALA A 357 12.51 -8.74 8.98
C ALA A 357 12.03 -9.44 7.71
N GLU A 358 12.77 -10.43 7.20
CA GLU A 358 12.38 -11.24 6.03
C GLU A 358 11.05 -11.98 6.23
N LEU A 359 10.86 -12.59 7.41
CA LEU A 359 9.62 -13.28 7.75
C LEU A 359 8.44 -12.29 7.93
N LYS A 360 8.71 -11.06 8.39
CA LYS A 360 7.71 -9.99 8.45
C LYS A 360 7.36 -9.42 7.08
N ASP A 361 8.27 -9.49 6.11
CA ASP A 361 8.00 -9.04 4.75
C ASP A 361 7.24 -10.10 3.93
N ARG A 362 7.34 -11.37 4.34
CA ARG A 362 6.46 -12.48 3.93
C ARG A 362 6.38 -12.75 2.44
N GLU A 363 7.38 -12.35 1.66
CA GLU A 363 7.33 -12.49 0.20
C GLU A 363 6.82 -13.87 -0.24
N ILE A 364 5.79 -13.85 -1.07
CA ILE A 364 4.83 -14.96 -1.25
C ILE A 364 5.27 -15.93 -2.35
N ASN A 365 6.50 -15.79 -2.84
CA ASN A 365 7.01 -16.59 -3.97
C ASN A 365 6.76 -18.10 -3.79
N HIS A 366 6.80 -18.63 -2.56
CA HIS A 366 6.53 -20.04 -2.28
C HIS A 366 5.05 -20.45 -2.40
N TYR A 367 4.10 -19.63 -1.95
CA TYR A 367 2.66 -19.96 -2.04
C TYR A 367 2.10 -19.86 -3.46
N ARG A 368 2.87 -19.28 -4.39
CA ARG A 368 2.56 -19.29 -5.83
C ARG A 368 2.75 -20.67 -6.46
N TYR A 369 3.74 -21.44 -6.00
CA TYR A 369 4.17 -22.68 -6.64
C TYR A 369 3.91 -23.93 -5.80
N LEU A 370 3.77 -23.77 -4.49
CA LEU A 370 3.57 -24.86 -3.54
C LEU A 370 2.15 -24.84 -3.01
N ASN A 371 1.64 -26.03 -2.68
CA ASN A 371 0.41 -26.11 -1.91
C ASN A 371 0.62 -25.46 -0.52
N PRO A 372 -0.44 -24.92 0.12
CA PRO A 372 -0.29 -24.23 1.40
C PRO A 372 0.38 -25.06 2.50
N LYS A 373 0.20 -26.39 2.49
CA LYS A 373 0.77 -27.31 3.48
C LYS A 373 2.30 -27.32 3.44
N GLU A 374 2.88 -27.33 2.25
CA GLU A 374 4.34 -27.31 2.06
C GLU A 374 4.92 -25.89 2.11
N ALA A 375 4.15 -24.91 1.63
CA ALA A 375 4.63 -23.55 1.39
C ALA A 375 5.20 -22.86 2.66
N PHE A 376 4.62 -23.12 3.83
CA PHE A 376 5.07 -22.50 5.08
C PHE A 376 6.51 -22.88 5.45
N PHE A 377 6.78 -24.17 5.68
CA PHE A 377 8.09 -24.61 6.14
C PHE A 377 9.15 -24.50 5.05
N LYS A 378 8.82 -24.79 3.79
CA LYS A 378 9.77 -24.59 2.68
C LYS A 378 10.16 -23.12 2.52
N GLY A 379 9.19 -22.20 2.63
CA GLY A 379 9.48 -20.76 2.59
C GLY A 379 10.29 -20.26 3.79
N LEU A 380 9.98 -20.78 4.98
CA LEU A 380 10.72 -20.47 6.21
C LEU A 380 12.17 -20.95 6.15
N VAL A 381 12.41 -22.17 5.66
CA VAL A 381 13.75 -22.74 5.45
C VAL A 381 14.51 -21.98 4.36
N TYR A 382 13.85 -21.60 3.27
CA TYR A 382 14.46 -20.76 2.23
C TYR A 382 14.97 -19.43 2.79
N LYS A 383 14.14 -18.70 3.55
CA LYS A 383 14.55 -17.43 4.17
C LYS A 383 15.66 -17.64 5.21
N TYR A 384 15.64 -18.74 5.96
CA TYR A 384 16.74 -19.11 6.85
C TYR A 384 18.07 -19.29 6.09
N HIS A 385 18.08 -20.01 4.98
CA HIS A 385 19.29 -20.22 4.17
C HIS A 385 19.81 -18.92 3.55
N LEU A 386 18.92 -18.05 3.07
CA LEU A 386 19.30 -16.72 2.57
C LEU A 386 20.05 -15.90 3.63
N ILE A 387 19.60 -15.96 4.89
CA ILE A 387 20.29 -15.29 6.00
C ILE A 387 21.60 -15.98 6.36
N GLN A 388 21.70 -17.32 6.26
CA GLN A 388 22.96 -18.06 6.45
C GLN A 388 24.03 -17.65 5.44
N GLU A 389 23.65 -17.43 4.19
CA GLU A 389 24.58 -17.04 3.12
C GLU A 389 25.12 -15.62 3.34
N THR A 390 24.26 -14.70 3.77
CA THR A 390 24.61 -13.28 3.94
C THR A 390 25.25 -12.97 5.30
N THR A 391 24.86 -13.70 6.34
CA THR A 391 25.34 -13.53 7.72
C THR A 391 25.62 -14.89 8.37
N PRO A 392 26.69 -15.62 7.94
CA PRO A 392 26.94 -16.99 8.37
C PRO A 392 27.20 -17.10 9.87
N PHE A 393 26.68 -18.15 10.49
CA PHE A 393 26.68 -18.30 11.94
C PHE A 393 27.99 -18.95 12.42
N GLU A 394 28.41 -18.68 13.65
CA GLU A 394 29.54 -19.40 14.25
C GLU A 394 29.05 -20.77 14.72
N THR A 395 29.63 -21.85 14.18
CA THR A 395 29.19 -23.23 14.35
C THR A 395 29.71 -23.88 15.64
N ASN A 396 29.54 -23.22 16.78
CA ASN A 396 29.80 -23.83 18.08
C ASN A 396 28.60 -23.57 19.01
N ASP A 397 28.04 -24.65 19.58
CA ASP A 397 26.91 -24.74 20.56
C ASP A 397 25.56 -25.28 20.02
N GLU A 398 24.61 -25.59 20.91
CA GLU A 398 23.22 -25.97 20.61
C GLU A 398 22.32 -24.72 20.52
N HIS A 399 22.57 -23.82 19.56
CA HIS A 399 21.76 -22.62 19.36
C HIS A 399 20.71 -22.82 18.25
N LEU A 400 19.53 -22.20 18.38
CA LEU A 400 18.41 -22.39 17.46
C LEU A 400 18.77 -22.06 16.00
N MET A 401 19.69 -21.11 15.78
CA MET A 401 20.14 -20.67 14.45
C MET A 401 21.33 -21.47 13.89
N ASN A 402 21.76 -22.55 14.53
CA ASN A 402 22.99 -23.24 14.13
C ASN A 402 22.80 -24.22 12.98
N THR A 403 21.66 -24.90 12.93
CA THR A 403 21.29 -25.80 11.84
C THR A 403 19.85 -25.57 11.42
N GLU A 404 19.53 -25.91 10.18
CA GLU A 404 18.14 -25.90 9.71
C GLU A 404 17.25 -26.75 10.64
N ALA A 405 17.72 -27.93 11.05
CA ALA A 405 16.99 -28.83 11.95
C ALA A 405 16.69 -28.20 13.32
N THR A 406 17.66 -27.51 13.93
CA THR A 406 17.45 -26.81 15.21
C THR A 406 16.50 -25.63 15.06
N PHE A 407 16.56 -24.91 13.94
CA PHE A 407 15.67 -23.78 13.67
C PHE A 407 14.24 -24.27 13.46
N VAL A 408 14.04 -25.28 12.62
CA VAL A 408 12.73 -25.89 12.35
C VAL A 408 12.12 -26.48 13.62
N ALA A 409 12.91 -27.16 14.44
CA ALA A 409 12.45 -27.68 15.73
C ALA A 409 12.03 -26.55 16.69
N TRP A 410 12.79 -25.45 16.73
CA TRP A 410 12.42 -24.27 17.52
C TRP A 410 11.12 -23.64 17.02
N VAL A 411 10.93 -23.48 15.70
CA VAL A 411 9.69 -22.95 15.12
C VAL A 411 8.52 -23.85 15.50
N PHE A 412 8.63 -25.17 15.31
CA PHE A 412 7.59 -26.13 15.67
C PHE A 412 7.19 -26.02 17.15
N ALA A 413 8.15 -25.79 18.04
CA ALA A 413 7.90 -25.61 19.48
C ALA A 413 7.17 -24.29 19.82
N LYS A 414 7.25 -23.26 18.96
CA LYS A 414 6.51 -21.99 19.13
C LYS A 414 5.08 -22.04 18.62
N LEU A 415 4.71 -23.08 17.86
CA LEU A 415 3.37 -23.26 17.34
C LEU A 415 2.43 -23.84 18.39
N ASP A 416 1.23 -23.26 18.51
CA ASP A 416 0.15 -23.85 19.30
C ASP A 416 -0.61 -24.95 18.53
N ASP A 417 -1.52 -25.65 19.20
CA ASP A 417 -2.23 -26.78 18.62
C ASP A 417 -3.14 -26.36 17.45
N ASN A 418 -3.70 -25.15 17.48
CA ASN A 418 -4.55 -24.63 16.41
C ASN A 418 -3.70 -24.28 15.18
N GLU A 419 -2.54 -23.66 15.38
CA GLU A 419 -1.59 -23.35 14.30
C GLU A 419 -1.02 -24.63 13.66
N LYS A 420 -0.69 -25.64 14.47
CA LYS A 420 -0.28 -26.96 13.99
C LYS A 420 -1.39 -27.62 13.16
N GLN A 421 -2.64 -27.51 13.60
CA GLN A 421 -3.80 -27.99 12.85
C GLN A 421 -3.99 -27.25 11.52
N GLN A 422 -3.83 -25.92 11.50
CA GLN A 422 -3.90 -25.11 10.27
C GLN A 422 -2.82 -25.53 9.26
N LEU A 423 -1.60 -25.77 9.75
CA LEU A 423 -0.47 -26.26 8.95
C LEU A 423 -0.52 -27.76 8.63
N GLN A 424 -1.52 -28.49 9.16
CA GLN A 424 -1.70 -29.93 8.98
C GLN A 424 -0.46 -30.76 9.39
N ILE A 425 0.15 -30.39 10.51
CA ILE A 425 1.30 -31.08 11.13
C ILE A 425 0.94 -31.49 12.56
N ALA A 426 1.38 -32.67 13.00
CA ALA A 426 1.20 -33.13 14.38
C ALA A 426 2.54 -33.35 15.08
N THR A 427 3.57 -33.77 14.35
CA THR A 427 4.91 -34.03 14.89
C THR A 427 6.01 -33.37 14.07
N ILE A 428 7.22 -33.34 14.62
CA ILE A 428 8.40 -32.83 13.89
C ILE A 428 8.74 -33.71 12.68
N GLU A 429 8.45 -35.02 12.75
CA GLU A 429 8.61 -35.92 11.61
C GLU A 429 7.68 -35.57 10.45
N ASP A 430 6.50 -34.99 10.70
CA ASP A 430 5.63 -34.50 9.63
C ASP A 430 6.27 -33.31 8.91
N VAL A 431 6.96 -32.44 9.64
CA VAL A 431 7.68 -31.30 9.06
C VAL A 431 8.85 -31.78 8.21
N ASN A 432 9.65 -32.74 8.70
CA ASN A 432 10.77 -33.29 7.94
C ASN A 432 10.31 -33.93 6.63
N LYS A 433 9.18 -34.66 6.64
CA LYS A 433 8.59 -35.21 5.41
C LYS A 433 8.17 -34.12 4.42
N LEU A 434 7.68 -32.97 4.90
CA LEU A 434 7.32 -31.84 4.04
C LEU A 434 8.54 -31.17 3.42
N LEU A 435 9.69 -31.18 4.09
CA LEU A 435 10.94 -30.61 3.58
C LEU A 435 11.66 -31.55 2.60
N GLU A 436 11.43 -32.85 2.69
CA GLU A 436 12.00 -33.87 1.77
C GLU A 436 11.21 -34.05 0.46
N ALA A 437 9.91 -33.73 0.47
CA ALA A 437 9.01 -33.80 -0.69
C ALA A 437 9.22 -32.60 -1.62
#